data_AF-A0A3B8IWX0-F1
#
_entry.id   AF-A0A3B8IWX0-F1
#
_cell.length_a   1.000
_cell.length_b   1.000
_cell.length_c   1.000
_cell.angle_alpha   90.00
_cell.angle_beta   90.00
_cell.angle_gamma   90.00
#
_symmetry.space_group_name_H-M   'P 1'
#
loop_
_entity.id
_entity.type
_entity.pdbx_description
1 polymer ?
#
loop_
_entity_poly.entity_id
_entity_poly.type
_entity_poly.pdbx_seq_one_letter_code
_entity_poly.pdbx_strand_id
1 'polypeptide(L)'
;MDNFTLTKEKSIVLGILIFMLCFAIALVTYSVGNDQGQSIGFEDGYSEGNQNGFLTGTKFGDSIGFNRGFSSKYSDLMRLDSLIKAIENEFLPNVNYVTIVNSVAKVGEYNSSYYQYRDFMNAINEKLILFLATELEISDEQKQEILAHYRGTSESINKENYELLFDLNRRTTNNTEQTFFSTRYLDNINNLDQVFSKSFCHVTSLLTAGVVKAPINSGLIKTGTAELCKSIAGPLSQKFVQELKRQALIMDYEVSQNTIKSQISDLIFDLGTSFVKQSGYYEYDYSVTLFQGTWLETTSNADLDVNATSITKAGFKLVNSFEMKIDHYTKSIILNFPEPEVLSHEMSYSWENVDEGWAVDVTKDKINQVLSETRRKLLSKALETNLLDDAKNHAEDLVRVVFTPLAQSYRYPYTVILNIGDDERIILDYRDLDYESILL
;
A
#
# COMPACT_ATOMS: atom_id res chain seq x y z
N MET A 1 -56.09 38.43 71.32
CA MET A 1 -57.56 38.56 71.25
C MET A 1 -57.80 39.41 70.02
N ASP A 2 -58.10 38.88 68.84
CA ASP A 2 -59.09 37.83 68.58
C ASP A 2 -58.65 36.85 67.48
N ASN A 3 -58.97 35.58 67.71
CA ASN A 3 -58.93 34.52 66.73
C ASN A 3 -59.94 34.82 65.62
N PHE A 4 -59.46 35.26 64.45
CA PHE A 4 -60.23 35.09 63.22
C PHE A 4 -60.13 33.63 62.77
N THR A 5 -61.00 32.82 63.37
CA THR A 5 -61.43 31.55 62.81
C THR A 5 -62.06 31.84 61.45
N LEU A 6 -61.30 31.62 60.37
CA LEU A 6 -61.89 31.46 59.05
C LEU A 6 -62.81 30.24 59.12
N THR A 7 -64.12 30.51 59.19
CA THR A 7 -65.13 29.49 59.04
C THR A 7 -64.90 28.77 57.72
N LYS A 8 -65.17 27.46 57.70
CA LYS A 8 -64.91 26.55 56.57
C LYS A 8 -65.42 27.11 55.22
N GLU A 9 -66.50 27.89 55.24
CA GLU A 9 -67.04 28.61 54.08
C GLU A 9 -66.13 29.75 53.56
N LYS A 10 -65.50 30.55 54.43
CA LYS A 10 -64.61 31.65 54.00
C LYS A 10 -63.28 31.15 53.44
N SER A 11 -62.77 30.02 53.93
CA SER A 11 -61.57 29.37 53.34
C SER A 11 -61.88 28.75 51.97
N ILE A 12 -63.10 28.25 51.77
CA ILE A 12 -63.55 27.74 50.47
C ILE A 12 -63.72 28.89 49.47
N VAL A 13 -64.31 30.02 49.90
CA VAL A 13 -64.46 31.21 49.03
C VAL A 13 -63.11 31.84 48.69
N LEU A 14 -62.18 31.92 49.65
CA LEU A 14 -60.81 32.41 49.38
C LEU A 14 -60.02 31.44 48.49
N GLY A 15 -60.19 30.14 48.66
CA GLY A 15 -59.62 29.11 47.78
C GLY A 15 -60.17 29.18 46.36
N ILE A 16 -61.49 29.40 46.20
CA ILE A 16 -62.14 29.58 44.89
C ILE A 16 -61.70 30.89 44.22
N LEU A 17 -61.52 31.97 44.99
CA LEU A 17 -61.02 33.25 44.45
C LEU A 17 -59.56 33.16 44.01
N ILE A 18 -58.70 32.48 44.76
CA ILE A 18 -57.31 32.24 44.38
C ILE A 18 -57.25 31.29 43.17
N PHE A 19 -58.09 30.25 43.13
CA PHE A 19 -58.19 29.35 41.99
C PHE A 19 -58.70 30.06 40.73
N MET A 20 -59.70 30.94 40.83
CA MET A 20 -60.19 31.75 39.72
C MET A 20 -59.18 32.82 39.27
N LEU A 21 -58.39 33.39 40.19
CA LEU A 21 -57.32 34.33 39.85
C LEU A 21 -56.17 33.62 39.11
N CYS A 22 -55.78 32.43 39.58
CA CYS A 22 -54.80 31.58 38.90
C CYS A 22 -55.31 31.08 37.55
N PHE A 23 -56.61 30.74 37.43
CA PHE A 23 -57.23 30.32 36.17
C PHE A 23 -57.35 31.48 35.18
N ALA A 24 -57.65 32.70 35.65
CA ALA A 24 -57.69 33.91 34.81
C ALA A 24 -56.29 34.34 34.34
N ILE A 25 -55.26 34.26 35.20
CA ILE A 25 -53.87 34.53 34.82
C ILE A 25 -53.38 33.46 33.83
N ALA A 26 -53.73 32.18 34.03
CA ALA A 26 -53.45 31.11 33.08
C ALA A 26 -54.18 31.28 31.75
N LEU A 27 -55.42 31.79 31.75
CA LEU A 27 -56.18 32.08 30.52
C LEU A 27 -55.62 33.29 29.75
N VAL A 28 -55.11 34.32 30.44
CA VAL A 28 -54.50 35.49 29.79
C VAL A 28 -53.09 35.18 29.28
N THR A 29 -52.29 34.38 30.00
CA THR A 29 -50.98 33.92 29.49
C THR A 29 -51.11 32.86 28.41
N TYR A 30 -52.17 32.04 28.44
CA TYR A 30 -52.50 31.13 27.35
C TYR A 30 -53.04 31.90 26.12
N SER A 31 -53.93 32.89 26.24
CA SER A 31 -54.45 33.59 25.05
C SER A 31 -53.43 34.54 24.41
N VAL A 32 -52.56 35.22 25.18
CA VAL A 32 -51.54 36.12 24.61
C VAL A 32 -50.33 35.32 24.08
N GLY A 33 -49.98 34.19 24.71
CA GLY A 33 -48.94 33.28 24.21
C GLY A 33 -49.38 32.46 22.99
N ASN A 34 -50.68 32.16 22.88
CA ASN A 34 -51.22 31.38 21.77
C ASN A 34 -51.60 32.25 20.57
N ASP A 35 -52.14 33.46 20.73
CA ASP A 35 -52.59 34.25 19.56
C ASP A 35 -51.48 35.07 18.87
N GLN A 36 -50.36 35.41 19.54
CA GLN A 36 -49.20 36.04 18.87
C GLN A 36 -47.99 35.09 18.74
N GLY A 37 -47.79 34.18 19.69
CA GLY A 37 -46.75 33.16 19.61
C GLY A 37 -47.09 32.04 18.63
N GLN A 38 -48.36 31.61 18.52
CA GLN A 38 -48.76 30.76 17.41
C GLN A 38 -48.93 31.55 16.12
N SER A 39 -49.43 32.79 16.04
CA SER A 39 -49.52 33.41 14.70
C SER A 39 -48.15 33.74 14.12
N ILE A 40 -47.16 34.16 14.92
CA ILE A 40 -45.79 34.45 14.41
C ILE A 40 -44.96 33.16 14.32
N GLY A 41 -45.03 32.25 15.29
CA GLY A 41 -44.34 30.96 15.22
C GLY A 41 -44.96 29.95 14.25
N PHE A 42 -46.27 30.07 13.97
CA PHE A 42 -46.96 29.34 12.90
C PHE A 42 -46.80 30.10 11.59
N GLU A 43 -46.90 31.43 11.45
CA GLU A 43 -46.61 32.06 10.15
C GLU A 43 -45.13 31.96 9.77
N ASP A 44 -44.18 32.16 10.67
CA ASP A 44 -42.74 31.99 10.38
C ASP A 44 -42.38 30.50 10.32
N GLY A 45 -42.91 29.63 11.19
CA GLY A 45 -42.65 28.18 11.12
C GLY A 45 -43.40 27.45 10.00
N TYR A 46 -44.54 27.96 9.55
CA TYR A 46 -45.31 27.49 8.37
C TYR A 46 -44.85 28.18 7.11
N SER A 47 -44.33 29.41 7.15
CA SER A 47 -43.72 30.09 5.99
C SER A 47 -42.32 29.56 5.77
N GLU A 48 -41.49 29.42 6.80
CA GLU A 48 -40.13 28.84 6.72
C GLU A 48 -40.19 27.30 6.64
N GLY A 49 -41.21 26.66 7.22
CA GLY A 49 -41.49 25.23 7.07
C GLY A 49 -42.26 24.87 5.80
N ASN A 50 -43.10 25.74 5.24
CA ASN A 50 -43.53 25.61 3.84
C ASN A 50 -42.43 26.07 2.92
N GLN A 51 -41.59 27.04 3.22
CA GLN A 51 -40.57 27.48 2.27
C GLN A 51 -39.44 26.47 2.26
N ASN A 52 -39.02 25.92 3.39
CA ASN A 52 -38.11 24.77 3.46
C ASN A 52 -38.80 23.45 3.12
N GLY A 53 -40.07 23.24 3.43
CA GLY A 53 -40.83 22.02 3.06
C GLY A 53 -41.32 22.03 1.61
N PHE A 54 -41.51 23.19 1.01
CA PHE A 54 -41.71 23.44 -0.42
C PHE A 54 -40.37 23.49 -1.10
N LEU A 55 -39.28 24.04 -0.56
CA LEU A 55 -37.94 23.96 -1.16
C LEU A 55 -37.36 22.56 -1.05
N THR A 56 -37.66 21.82 0.01
CA THR A 56 -37.28 20.42 0.20
C THR A 56 -38.26 19.53 -0.53
N GLY A 57 -39.54 19.86 -0.58
CA GLY A 57 -40.58 19.16 -1.35
C GLY A 57 -40.58 19.46 -2.84
N THR A 58 -40.02 20.59 -3.28
CA THR A 58 -39.60 20.87 -4.66
C THR A 58 -38.20 20.35 -4.88
N LYS A 59 -37.23 20.41 -3.96
CA LYS A 59 -35.97 19.67 -4.17
C LYS A 59 -36.18 18.16 -4.27
N PHE A 60 -37.04 17.56 -3.45
CA PHE A 60 -37.37 16.13 -3.48
C PHE A 60 -38.47 15.82 -4.48
N GLY A 61 -39.44 16.70 -4.72
CA GLY A 61 -40.50 16.52 -5.72
C GLY A 61 -40.04 16.85 -7.13
N ASP A 62 -39.12 17.81 -7.28
CA ASP A 62 -38.29 17.99 -8.48
C ASP A 62 -37.27 16.86 -8.51
N SER A 63 -36.56 16.45 -7.46
CA SER A 63 -35.66 15.28 -7.56
C SER A 63 -36.38 13.96 -7.86
N ILE A 64 -37.60 13.71 -7.37
CA ILE A 64 -38.39 12.49 -7.65
C ILE A 64 -39.19 12.64 -8.95
N GLY A 65 -39.77 13.81 -9.22
CA GLY A 65 -40.46 14.15 -10.47
C GLY A 65 -39.50 14.28 -11.65
N PHE A 66 -38.26 14.67 -11.41
CA PHE A 66 -37.10 14.63 -12.32
C PHE A 66 -36.45 13.24 -12.29
N ASN A 67 -36.29 12.53 -11.18
CA ASN A 67 -35.88 11.11 -11.26
C ASN A 67 -36.91 10.26 -12.02
N ARG A 68 -38.17 10.68 -12.15
CA ARG A 68 -39.18 10.06 -13.02
C ARG A 68 -39.29 10.69 -14.42
N GLY A 69 -39.02 11.99 -14.58
CA GLY A 69 -39.08 12.73 -15.86
C GLY A 69 -37.76 12.79 -16.63
N PHE A 70 -36.64 12.82 -15.92
CA PHE A 70 -35.27 12.62 -16.39
C PHE A 70 -35.02 11.14 -16.71
N SER A 71 -35.45 10.18 -15.88
CA SER A 71 -35.28 8.74 -16.18
C SER A 71 -36.08 8.20 -17.37
N SER A 72 -37.08 8.94 -17.86
CA SER A 72 -37.93 8.48 -18.96
C SER A 72 -37.83 9.30 -20.23
N LYS A 73 -37.15 10.46 -20.21
CA LYS A 73 -37.09 11.34 -21.39
C LYS A 73 -35.75 12.01 -21.62
N TYR A 74 -34.84 12.10 -20.64
CA TYR A 74 -33.52 12.72 -20.82
C TYR A 74 -32.31 11.85 -20.45
N SER A 75 -32.48 10.82 -19.61
CA SER A 75 -31.56 9.68 -19.50
C SER A 75 -31.40 8.98 -20.86
N ASP A 76 -32.49 8.95 -21.64
CA ASP A 76 -32.50 8.50 -23.03
C ASP A 76 -31.80 9.51 -23.98
N LEU A 77 -31.81 10.82 -23.66
CA LEU A 77 -31.10 11.84 -24.46
C LEU A 77 -29.59 11.90 -24.20
N MET A 78 -29.13 11.66 -22.96
CA MET A 78 -27.69 11.66 -22.65
C MET A 78 -27.04 10.28 -22.70
N ARG A 79 -27.85 9.22 -22.88
CA ARG A 79 -27.38 7.82 -22.92
C ARG A 79 -26.35 7.56 -21.81
N LEU A 80 -26.65 7.97 -20.58
CA LEU A 80 -25.66 8.03 -19.49
C LEU A 80 -24.96 6.68 -19.27
N ASP A 81 -25.68 5.57 -19.40
CA ASP A 81 -25.12 4.22 -19.34
C ASP A 81 -24.14 3.92 -20.49
N SER A 82 -24.39 4.43 -21.70
CA SER A 82 -23.43 4.30 -22.80
C SER A 82 -22.24 5.23 -22.62
N LEU A 83 -22.44 6.43 -22.08
CA LEU A 83 -21.36 7.36 -21.75
C LEU A 83 -20.45 6.78 -20.66
N ILE A 84 -21.01 6.19 -19.60
CA ILE A 84 -20.26 5.50 -18.54
C ILE A 84 -19.48 4.33 -19.14
N LYS A 85 -20.12 3.49 -19.97
CA LYS A 85 -19.41 2.41 -20.67
C LYS A 85 -18.31 2.91 -21.58
N ALA A 86 -18.52 4.02 -22.29
CA ALA A 86 -17.49 4.62 -23.14
C ALA A 86 -16.34 5.15 -22.28
N ILE A 87 -16.61 5.80 -21.15
CA ILE A 87 -15.59 6.23 -20.20
C ILE A 87 -14.78 5.04 -19.68
N GLU A 88 -15.44 3.99 -19.20
CA GLU A 88 -14.79 2.80 -18.63
C GLU A 88 -13.96 2.04 -19.68
N ASN A 89 -14.44 1.96 -20.91
CA ASN A 89 -13.80 1.12 -21.93
C ASN A 89 -12.81 1.91 -22.80
N GLU A 90 -13.10 3.18 -23.10
CA GLU A 90 -12.47 3.92 -24.20
C GLU A 90 -11.65 5.12 -23.74
N PHE A 91 -11.93 5.71 -22.57
CA PHE A 91 -11.15 6.85 -22.09
C PHE A 91 -9.81 6.42 -21.49
N LEU A 92 -8.77 6.46 -22.31
CA LEU A 92 -7.37 6.37 -21.90
C LEU A 92 -6.59 7.52 -22.56
N PRO A 93 -6.34 8.63 -21.83
CA PRO A 93 -5.66 9.75 -22.42
C PRO A 93 -4.24 9.32 -22.83
N ASN A 94 -3.87 9.57 -24.09
CA ASN A 94 -2.50 9.30 -24.57
C ASN A 94 -1.53 10.32 -23.94
N VAL A 95 -1.11 10.07 -22.71
CA VAL A 95 -0.20 10.90 -21.93
C VAL A 95 1.00 10.07 -21.49
N ASN A 96 2.10 10.73 -21.17
CA ASN A 96 3.26 10.05 -20.61
C ASN A 96 3.04 9.81 -19.11
N TYR A 97 2.55 8.62 -18.77
CA TYR A 97 2.26 8.22 -17.38
C TYR A 97 3.50 8.30 -16.48
N VAL A 98 4.68 7.89 -16.98
CA VAL A 98 5.94 7.98 -16.24
C VAL A 98 6.28 9.43 -15.91
N THR A 99 6.09 10.36 -16.85
CA THR A 99 6.28 11.79 -16.58
C THR A 99 5.30 12.31 -15.53
N ILE A 100 4.02 11.93 -15.60
CA ILE A 100 3.01 12.35 -14.61
C ILE A 100 3.37 11.85 -13.22
N VAL A 101 3.67 10.55 -13.09
CA VAL A 101 4.07 9.93 -11.83
C VAL A 101 5.29 10.63 -11.22
N ASN A 102 6.32 10.90 -12.03
CA ASN A 102 7.50 11.66 -11.59
C ASN A 102 7.17 13.09 -11.13
N SER A 103 6.32 13.80 -11.89
CA SER A 103 5.93 15.17 -11.56
C SER A 103 5.11 15.21 -10.27
N VAL A 104 4.17 14.28 -10.10
CA VAL A 104 3.33 14.16 -8.90
C VAL A 104 4.17 13.81 -7.68
N ALA A 105 5.13 12.89 -7.82
CA ALA A 105 6.00 12.51 -6.73
C ALA A 105 6.83 13.69 -6.18
N LYS A 106 7.17 14.66 -7.03
CA LYS A 106 7.88 15.89 -6.64
C LYS A 106 6.98 16.93 -5.97
N VAL A 107 5.67 16.88 -6.16
CA VAL A 107 4.74 17.80 -5.48
C VAL A 107 4.84 17.58 -3.98
N GLY A 108 5.19 18.63 -3.23
CA GLY A 108 5.51 18.54 -1.79
C GLY A 108 7.00 18.72 -1.46
N GLU A 109 7.90 18.61 -2.46
CA GLU A 109 9.32 18.90 -2.30
C GLU A 109 9.64 20.40 -2.42
N TYR A 110 10.81 20.79 -1.89
CA TYR A 110 11.34 22.15 -1.99
C TYR A 110 11.48 22.66 -3.44
N ASN A 111 11.76 21.77 -4.39
CA ASN A 111 11.93 22.09 -5.82
C ASN A 111 10.70 21.71 -6.68
N SER A 112 9.53 21.58 -6.06
CA SER A 112 8.31 21.21 -6.76
C SER A 112 7.90 22.26 -7.80
N SER A 113 7.57 21.82 -9.02
CA SER A 113 7.20 22.70 -10.13
C SER A 113 5.70 22.69 -10.37
N TYR A 114 5.04 23.77 -9.98
CA TYR A 114 3.63 24.02 -10.31
C TYR A 114 3.38 23.95 -11.83
N TYR A 115 4.32 24.42 -12.66
CA TYR A 115 4.14 24.41 -14.12
C TYR A 115 4.05 22.99 -14.68
N GLN A 116 4.88 22.06 -14.21
CA GLN A 116 4.80 20.66 -14.66
C GLN A 116 3.46 20.03 -14.26
N TYR A 117 3.00 20.32 -13.04
CA TYR A 117 1.68 19.89 -12.58
C TYR A 117 0.55 20.43 -13.47
N ARG A 118 0.54 21.74 -13.66
CA ARG A 118 -0.43 22.46 -14.48
C ARG A 118 -0.49 21.90 -15.90
N ASP A 119 0.67 21.65 -16.50
CA ASP A 119 0.75 21.22 -17.90
C ASP A 119 0.15 19.83 -18.10
N PHE A 120 0.43 18.85 -17.20
CA PHE A 120 -0.20 17.54 -17.32
C PHE A 120 -1.69 17.58 -16.96
N MET A 121 -2.10 18.38 -15.96
CA MET A 121 -3.51 18.52 -15.60
C MET A 121 -4.32 19.13 -16.74
N ASN A 122 -3.79 20.17 -17.40
CA ASN A 122 -4.40 20.73 -18.59
C ASN A 122 -4.50 19.69 -19.72
N ALA A 123 -3.44 18.93 -19.98
CA ALA A 123 -3.46 17.91 -21.01
C ALA A 123 -4.51 16.81 -20.75
N ILE A 124 -4.69 16.39 -19.49
CA ILE A 124 -5.71 15.41 -19.11
C ILE A 124 -7.12 16.01 -19.25
N ASN A 125 -7.35 17.18 -18.69
CA ASN A 125 -8.66 17.83 -18.68
C ASN A 125 -9.12 18.24 -20.09
N GLU A 126 -8.22 18.73 -20.96
CA GLU A 126 -8.57 19.04 -22.35
C GLU A 126 -8.98 17.79 -23.13
N LYS A 127 -8.28 16.66 -22.93
CA LYS A 127 -8.65 15.37 -23.51
C LYS A 127 -9.99 14.87 -22.99
N LEU A 128 -10.25 15.05 -21.70
CA LEU A 128 -11.52 14.71 -21.09
C LEU A 128 -12.67 15.52 -21.68
N ILE A 129 -12.50 16.85 -21.82
CA ILE A 129 -13.49 17.72 -22.44
C ILE A 129 -13.80 17.24 -23.86
N LEU A 130 -12.77 17.00 -24.66
CA LEU A 130 -12.92 16.56 -26.06
C LEU A 130 -13.61 15.19 -26.16
N PHE A 131 -13.24 14.26 -25.29
CA PHE A 131 -13.86 12.93 -25.22
C PHE A 131 -15.34 13.04 -24.88
N LEU A 132 -15.67 13.65 -23.74
CA LEU A 132 -17.06 13.80 -23.28
C LEU A 132 -17.91 14.58 -24.27
N ALA A 133 -17.36 15.64 -24.89
CA ALA A 133 -18.08 16.40 -25.88
C ALA A 133 -18.34 15.62 -27.18
N THR A 134 -17.48 14.65 -27.51
CA THR A 134 -17.68 13.76 -28.66
C THR A 134 -18.75 12.72 -28.35
N GLU A 135 -18.71 12.10 -27.18
CA GLU A 135 -19.72 11.14 -26.73
C GLU A 135 -21.11 11.76 -26.55
N LEU A 136 -21.16 13.05 -26.20
CA LEU A 136 -22.39 13.83 -26.10
C LEU A 136 -22.82 14.48 -27.42
N GLU A 137 -22.17 14.15 -28.54
CA GLU A 137 -22.49 14.66 -29.88
C GLU A 137 -22.53 16.20 -29.96
N ILE A 138 -21.70 16.90 -29.17
CA ILE A 138 -21.59 18.35 -29.16
C ILE A 138 -20.95 18.82 -30.49
N SER A 139 -21.43 19.94 -31.04
CA SER A 139 -20.85 20.50 -32.28
C SER A 139 -19.42 21.02 -32.07
N ASP A 140 -18.59 21.02 -33.12
CA ASP A 140 -17.19 21.46 -33.01
C ASP A 140 -17.06 22.94 -32.60
N GLU A 141 -18.00 23.80 -32.98
CA GLU A 141 -18.05 25.20 -32.54
C GLU A 141 -18.23 25.30 -31.02
N GLN A 142 -19.17 24.54 -30.46
CA GLN A 142 -19.41 24.48 -29.02
C GLN A 142 -18.23 23.82 -28.28
N LYS A 143 -17.58 22.81 -28.86
CA LYS A 143 -16.35 22.21 -28.29
C LYS A 143 -15.26 23.25 -28.12
N GLN A 144 -15.01 24.09 -29.13
CA GLN A 144 -13.99 25.14 -29.06
C GLN A 144 -14.36 26.20 -28.01
N GLU A 145 -15.64 26.53 -27.88
CA GLU A 145 -16.08 27.46 -26.84
C GLU A 145 -15.84 26.91 -25.43
N ILE A 146 -16.20 25.65 -25.19
CA ILE A 146 -16.01 24.97 -23.90
C ILE A 146 -14.51 24.90 -23.55
N LEU A 147 -13.66 24.57 -24.53
CA LEU A 147 -12.20 24.58 -24.35
C LEU A 147 -11.65 25.97 -24.04
N ALA A 148 -12.13 27.01 -24.73
CA ALA A 148 -11.72 28.38 -24.45
C ALA A 148 -12.12 28.81 -23.04
N HIS A 149 -13.33 28.44 -22.60
CA HIS A 149 -13.78 28.71 -21.24
C HIS A 149 -12.94 27.97 -20.19
N TYR A 150 -12.67 26.68 -20.41
CA TYR A 150 -11.78 25.89 -19.55
C TYR A 150 -10.39 26.52 -19.43
N ARG A 151 -9.77 26.92 -20.56
CA ARG A 151 -8.44 27.56 -20.56
C ARG A 151 -8.43 28.90 -19.81
N GLY A 152 -9.57 29.61 -19.78
CA GLY A 152 -9.72 30.83 -18.99
C GLY A 152 -9.82 30.60 -17.47
N THR A 153 -10.28 29.42 -17.03
CA THR A 153 -10.47 29.10 -15.61
C THR A 153 -9.42 28.14 -15.03
N SER A 154 -8.72 27.39 -15.89
CA SER A 154 -7.86 26.26 -15.51
C SER A 154 -6.72 26.66 -14.58
N GLU A 155 -6.15 27.86 -14.74
CA GLU A 155 -5.06 28.36 -13.89
C GLU A 155 -5.48 28.41 -12.41
N SER A 156 -6.67 28.96 -12.11
CA SER A 156 -7.15 29.08 -10.72
C SER A 156 -7.39 27.70 -10.10
N ILE A 157 -7.94 26.77 -10.89
CA ILE A 157 -8.30 25.42 -10.42
C ILE A 157 -7.04 24.58 -10.21
N ASN A 158 -6.10 24.64 -11.15
CA ASN A 158 -4.84 23.92 -11.05
C ASN A 158 -4.04 24.41 -9.84
N LYS A 159 -4.07 25.71 -9.54
CA LYS A 159 -3.40 26.25 -8.35
C LYS A 159 -4.00 25.70 -7.06
N GLU A 160 -5.33 25.75 -6.91
CA GLU A 160 -6.02 25.22 -5.73
C GLU A 160 -5.77 23.71 -5.56
N ASN A 161 -5.84 22.95 -6.67
CA ASN A 161 -5.60 21.52 -6.68
C ASN A 161 -4.13 21.17 -6.38
N TYR A 162 -3.18 21.98 -6.85
CA TYR A 162 -1.77 21.83 -6.55
C TYR A 162 -1.48 22.05 -5.07
N GLU A 163 -2.05 23.10 -4.47
CA GLU A 163 -1.90 23.39 -3.04
C GLU A 163 -2.45 22.24 -2.19
N LEU A 164 -3.61 21.69 -2.55
CA LEU A 164 -4.17 20.51 -1.89
C LEU A 164 -3.25 19.29 -2.00
N LEU A 165 -2.75 18.99 -3.21
CA LEU A 165 -1.85 17.86 -3.45
C LEU A 165 -0.53 18.03 -2.68
N PHE A 166 0.02 19.24 -2.67
CA PHE A 166 1.23 19.59 -1.93
C PHE A 166 1.08 19.28 -0.44
N ASP A 167 -0.03 19.70 0.16
CA ASP A 167 -0.31 19.46 1.58
C ASP A 167 -0.56 17.98 1.90
N LEU A 168 -1.19 17.24 0.99
CA LEU A 168 -1.38 15.79 1.13
C LEU A 168 -0.03 15.05 1.05
N ASN A 169 0.75 15.29 0.00
CA ASN A 169 2.03 14.61 -0.22
C ASN A 169 3.05 14.91 0.88
N ARG A 170 3.11 16.16 1.37
CA ARG A 170 4.01 16.53 2.47
C ARG A 170 3.66 15.78 3.77
N ARG A 171 2.38 15.53 4.03
CA ARG A 171 1.93 14.75 5.18
C ARG A 171 2.27 13.26 5.03
N THR A 172 2.11 12.69 3.84
CA THR A 172 2.38 11.26 3.61
C THR A 172 3.87 10.93 3.60
N THR A 173 4.69 11.80 2.99
CA THR A 173 6.15 11.59 2.89
C THR A 173 6.83 11.54 4.26
N ASN A 174 6.39 12.35 5.23
CA ASN A 174 6.95 12.35 6.58
C ASN A 174 6.68 11.05 7.38
N ASN A 175 5.76 10.21 6.93
CA ASN A 175 5.36 8.98 7.64
C ASN A 175 5.92 7.69 7.00
N THR A 176 6.41 7.75 5.76
CA THR A 176 6.76 6.58 4.94
C THR A 176 8.25 6.20 4.94
N GLU A 177 9.12 7.05 5.50
CA GLU A 177 10.57 6.81 5.56
C GLU A 177 11.01 5.72 6.58
N GLN A 178 10.06 5.05 7.26
CA GLN A 178 10.38 4.07 8.30
C GLN A 178 10.50 2.62 7.81
N THR A 179 10.28 2.34 6.51
CA THR A 179 10.40 0.98 5.96
C THR A 179 11.48 0.90 4.88
N PHE A 180 11.93 -0.31 4.57
CA PHE A 180 12.96 -0.56 3.55
C PHE A 180 12.45 -0.48 2.11
N PHE A 181 11.13 -0.27 1.93
CA PHE A 181 10.48 -0.04 0.65
C PHE A 181 9.90 1.36 0.63
N SER A 182 10.29 2.16 -0.36
CA SER A 182 9.68 3.47 -0.56
C SER A 182 8.37 3.29 -1.31
N THR A 183 7.25 3.75 -0.75
CA THR A 183 5.93 3.82 -1.41
C THR A 183 5.58 5.20 -1.91
N ARG A 184 6.59 6.05 -2.04
CA ARG A 184 6.41 7.47 -2.24
C ARG A 184 5.63 7.77 -3.51
N TYR A 185 5.92 7.08 -4.61
CA TYR A 185 5.26 7.32 -5.87
C TYR A 185 3.79 6.89 -5.79
N LEU A 186 3.52 5.70 -5.28
CA LEU A 186 2.15 5.20 -5.15
C LEU A 186 1.32 6.11 -4.24
N ASP A 187 1.83 6.43 -3.06
CA ASP A 187 1.08 7.22 -2.08
C ASP A 187 0.74 8.61 -2.60
N ASN A 188 1.65 9.22 -3.36
CA ASN A 188 1.40 10.50 -3.99
C ASN A 188 0.38 10.40 -5.15
N ILE A 189 0.31 9.25 -5.85
CA ILE A 189 -0.78 8.99 -6.80
C ILE A 189 -2.12 8.74 -6.09
N ASN A 190 -2.14 8.05 -4.95
CA ASN A 190 -3.34 7.89 -4.12
C ASN A 190 -3.86 9.26 -3.63
N ASN A 191 -2.98 10.20 -3.31
CA ASN A 191 -3.35 11.57 -3.00
C ASN A 191 -3.86 12.33 -4.24
N LEU A 192 -3.26 12.11 -5.41
CA LEU A 192 -3.72 12.71 -6.67
C LEU A 192 -5.13 12.27 -7.05
N ASP A 193 -5.53 11.03 -6.75
CA ASP A 193 -6.88 10.53 -7.00
C ASP A 193 -7.96 11.39 -6.30
N GLN A 194 -7.67 11.84 -5.07
CA GLN A 194 -8.55 12.76 -4.34
C GLN A 194 -8.69 14.12 -5.04
N VAL A 195 -7.63 14.55 -5.73
CA VAL A 195 -7.59 15.82 -6.48
C VAL A 195 -8.29 15.69 -7.84
N PHE A 196 -8.17 14.53 -8.49
CA PHE A 196 -8.83 14.27 -9.77
C PHE A 196 -10.34 14.38 -9.67
N SER A 197 -10.95 13.85 -8.62
CA SER A 197 -12.39 13.96 -8.39
C SER A 197 -12.89 15.41 -8.49
N LYS A 198 -12.17 16.35 -7.88
CA LYS A 198 -12.51 17.79 -7.93
C LYS A 198 -12.30 18.39 -9.32
N SER A 199 -11.18 18.08 -9.96
CA SER A 199 -10.87 18.57 -11.32
C SER A 199 -11.90 18.07 -12.35
N PHE A 200 -12.22 16.78 -12.32
CA PHE A 200 -13.16 16.16 -13.26
C PHE A 200 -14.57 16.71 -13.05
N CYS A 201 -15.01 16.91 -11.82
CA CYS A 201 -16.29 17.56 -11.54
C CYS A 201 -16.35 18.99 -12.09
N HIS A 202 -15.26 19.76 -11.99
CA HIS A 202 -15.21 21.07 -12.65
C HIS A 202 -15.35 20.95 -14.18
N VAL A 203 -14.58 20.06 -14.82
CA VAL A 203 -14.66 19.83 -16.28
C VAL A 203 -16.09 19.45 -16.71
N THR A 204 -16.73 18.53 -15.99
CA THR A 204 -18.12 18.14 -16.28
C THR A 204 -19.10 19.31 -16.15
N SER A 205 -18.86 20.23 -15.21
CA SER A 205 -19.70 21.42 -15.04
C SER A 205 -19.62 22.38 -16.23
N LEU A 206 -18.45 22.48 -16.87
CA LEU A 206 -18.27 23.30 -18.06
C LEU A 206 -19.00 22.73 -19.26
N LEU A 207 -19.00 21.40 -19.42
CA LEU A 207 -19.74 20.71 -20.48
C LEU A 207 -21.24 20.95 -20.33
N THR A 208 -21.78 20.81 -19.11
CA THR A 208 -23.20 21.11 -18.85
C THR A 208 -23.55 22.59 -19.07
N ALA A 209 -22.63 23.52 -18.78
CA ALA A 209 -22.87 24.93 -19.04
C ALA A 209 -22.82 25.26 -20.54
N GLY A 210 -21.90 24.67 -21.30
CA GLY A 210 -21.72 24.90 -22.73
C GLY A 210 -22.84 24.31 -23.60
N VAL A 211 -23.40 23.17 -23.20
CA VAL A 211 -24.58 22.56 -23.85
C VAL A 211 -25.84 23.43 -23.66
N VAL A 212 -25.94 24.16 -22.55
CA VAL A 212 -27.17 24.88 -22.13
C VAL A 212 -27.18 26.36 -22.54
N LYS A 213 -26.48 26.74 -23.61
CA LYS A 213 -26.76 28.03 -24.29
C LYS A 213 -28.16 28.12 -24.93
N ALA A 214 -28.99 27.08 -24.80
CA ALA A 214 -30.44 27.16 -25.00
C ALA A 214 -31.16 27.55 -23.70
N PRO A 215 -32.18 28.44 -23.73
CA PRO A 215 -32.71 29.11 -22.55
C PRO A 215 -33.54 28.16 -21.67
N ILE A 216 -32.88 27.38 -20.81
CA ILE A 216 -33.56 26.54 -19.83
C ILE A 216 -32.92 26.74 -18.45
N ASN A 217 -33.76 27.11 -17.49
CA ASN A 217 -33.50 27.49 -16.10
C ASN A 217 -32.20 26.98 -15.44
N SER A 218 -31.43 27.93 -14.90
CA SER A 218 -30.16 27.75 -14.17
C SER A 218 -30.21 26.83 -12.94
N GLY A 219 -31.40 26.56 -12.38
CA GLY A 219 -31.61 25.64 -11.26
C GLY A 219 -31.52 24.16 -11.65
N LEU A 220 -31.99 23.79 -12.85
CA LEU A 220 -31.94 22.42 -13.38
C LEU A 220 -30.51 22.01 -13.78
N ILE A 221 -29.70 22.99 -14.19
CA ILE A 221 -28.30 22.82 -14.60
C ILE A 221 -27.42 22.40 -13.41
N LYS A 222 -27.60 23.01 -12.24
CA LYS A 222 -26.81 22.69 -11.03
C LYS A 222 -27.04 21.25 -10.55
N THR A 223 -28.27 20.75 -10.66
CA THR A 223 -28.63 19.39 -10.24
C THR A 223 -28.14 18.34 -11.25
N GLY A 224 -28.26 18.60 -12.56
CA GLY A 224 -27.72 17.72 -13.60
C GLY A 224 -26.18 17.65 -13.61
N THR A 225 -25.52 18.76 -13.33
CA THR A 225 -24.05 18.82 -13.17
C THR A 225 -23.56 17.94 -12.03
N ALA A 226 -24.26 17.97 -10.89
CA ALA A 226 -23.88 17.20 -9.71
C ALA A 226 -24.01 15.69 -9.93
N GLU A 227 -25.08 15.25 -10.61
CA GLU A 227 -25.26 13.84 -10.96
C GLU A 227 -24.26 13.40 -12.05
N LEU A 228 -23.99 14.23 -13.06
CA LEU A 228 -22.98 13.93 -14.08
C LEU A 228 -21.57 13.80 -13.48
N CYS A 229 -21.19 14.71 -12.56
CA CYS A 229 -19.93 14.65 -11.82
C CYS A 229 -19.81 13.34 -11.02
N LYS A 230 -20.84 12.93 -10.27
CA LYS A 230 -20.82 11.66 -9.53
C LYS A 230 -20.70 10.45 -10.45
N SER A 231 -21.43 10.45 -11.57
CA SER A 231 -21.48 9.33 -12.52
C SER A 231 -20.24 9.23 -13.39
N ILE A 232 -19.52 10.33 -13.63
CA ILE A 232 -18.34 10.35 -14.50
C ILE A 232 -17.04 10.29 -13.70
N ALA A 233 -16.91 11.06 -12.61
CA ALA A 233 -15.63 11.24 -11.94
C ALA A 233 -15.08 9.92 -11.36
N GLY A 234 -15.93 9.07 -10.80
CA GLY A 234 -15.54 7.76 -10.27
C GLY A 234 -15.05 6.79 -11.35
N PRO A 235 -15.88 6.43 -12.36
CA PRO A 235 -15.46 5.51 -13.42
C PRO A 235 -14.25 6.02 -14.22
N LEU A 236 -14.19 7.33 -14.47
CA LEU A 236 -13.09 7.98 -15.19
C LEU A 236 -11.78 7.95 -14.40
N SER A 237 -11.84 8.22 -13.09
CA SER A 237 -10.65 8.15 -12.25
C SER A 237 -10.16 6.70 -12.17
N GLN A 238 -11.06 5.72 -12.04
CA GLN A 238 -10.71 4.33 -11.80
C GLN A 238 -9.66 3.77 -12.78
N LYS A 239 -9.93 3.75 -14.09
CA LYS A 239 -9.02 3.12 -15.07
C LYS A 239 -7.73 3.92 -15.29
N PHE A 240 -7.84 5.24 -15.42
CA PHE A 240 -6.69 6.10 -15.63
C PHE A 240 -5.77 6.15 -14.40
N VAL A 241 -6.35 6.25 -13.20
CA VAL A 241 -5.61 6.21 -11.94
C VAL A 241 -5.03 4.83 -11.71
N GLN A 242 -5.70 3.73 -12.08
CA GLN A 242 -5.11 2.39 -12.01
C GLN A 242 -3.82 2.29 -12.83
N GLU A 243 -3.79 2.85 -14.05
CA GLU A 243 -2.55 2.86 -14.85
C GLU A 243 -1.48 3.75 -14.22
N LEU A 244 -1.83 4.90 -13.63
CA LEU A 244 -0.89 5.73 -12.87
C LEU A 244 -0.35 5.00 -11.63
N LYS A 245 -1.20 4.30 -10.87
CA LYS A 245 -0.82 3.49 -9.71
C LYS A 245 0.11 2.36 -10.12
N ARG A 246 -0.13 1.73 -11.27
CA ARG A 246 0.74 0.69 -11.84
C ARG A 246 2.13 1.22 -12.13
N GLN A 247 2.21 2.36 -12.81
CA GLN A 247 3.49 2.99 -13.12
C GLN A 247 4.21 3.45 -11.84
N ALA A 248 3.48 4.05 -10.90
CA ALA A 248 4.02 4.47 -9.62
C ALA A 248 4.64 3.31 -8.82
N LEU A 249 3.96 2.17 -8.80
CA LEU A 249 4.49 0.96 -8.17
C LEU A 249 5.80 0.49 -8.82
N ILE A 250 5.87 0.47 -10.14
CA ILE A 250 7.10 0.11 -10.87
C ILE A 250 8.25 1.01 -10.41
N MET A 251 8.01 2.32 -10.34
CA MET A 251 9.01 3.30 -9.91
C MET A 251 9.43 3.13 -8.43
N ASP A 252 8.49 2.83 -7.54
CA ASP A 252 8.77 2.54 -6.12
C ASP A 252 9.72 1.33 -5.97
N TYR A 253 9.53 0.28 -6.78
CA TYR A 253 10.42 -0.89 -6.82
C TYR A 253 11.80 -0.58 -7.41
N GLU A 254 11.85 0.11 -8.55
CA GLU A 254 13.11 0.47 -9.19
C GLU A 254 13.99 1.31 -8.25
N VAL A 255 13.40 2.25 -7.51
CA VAL A 255 14.13 3.07 -6.53
C VAL A 255 14.54 2.26 -5.30
N SER A 256 13.73 1.31 -4.85
CA SER A 256 13.99 0.52 -3.65
C SER A 256 14.91 -0.69 -3.89
N GLN A 257 15.15 -1.08 -5.15
CA GLN A 257 15.87 -2.32 -5.50
C GLN A 257 17.23 -2.44 -4.83
N ASN A 258 18.05 -1.38 -4.85
CA ASN A 258 19.39 -1.41 -4.27
C ASN A 258 19.36 -1.52 -2.75
N THR A 259 18.41 -0.84 -2.08
CA THR A 259 18.22 -0.92 -0.63
C THR A 259 17.79 -2.32 -0.22
N ILE A 260 16.80 -2.89 -0.92
CA ILE A 260 16.35 -4.27 -0.69
C ILE A 260 17.51 -5.24 -0.90
N LYS A 261 18.27 -5.07 -1.99
CA LYS A 261 19.43 -5.90 -2.29
C LYS A 261 20.46 -5.88 -1.18
N SER A 262 20.82 -4.68 -0.68
CA SER A 262 21.78 -4.53 0.41
C SER A 262 21.30 -5.24 1.67
N GLN A 263 20.05 -5.00 2.08
CA GLN A 263 19.53 -5.55 3.33
C GLN A 263 19.37 -7.07 3.30
N ILE A 264 18.93 -7.64 2.17
CA ILE A 264 18.90 -9.11 2.02
C ILE A 264 20.31 -9.68 2.13
N SER A 265 21.29 -9.07 1.46
CA SER A 265 22.69 -9.50 1.57
C SER A 265 23.17 -9.49 3.02
N ASP A 266 22.91 -8.40 3.74
CA ASP A 266 23.37 -8.24 5.13
C ASP A 266 22.68 -9.26 6.06
N LEU A 267 21.36 -9.43 5.93
CA LEU A 267 20.60 -10.39 6.74
C LEU A 267 21.01 -11.84 6.49
N ILE A 268 21.24 -12.23 5.23
CA ILE A 268 21.71 -13.57 4.91
C ILE A 268 23.15 -13.78 5.36
N PHE A 269 24.00 -12.75 5.26
CA PHE A 269 25.36 -12.82 5.79
C PHE A 269 25.38 -13.04 7.32
N ASP A 270 24.52 -12.31 8.04
CA ASP A 270 24.45 -12.37 9.50
C ASP A 270 23.74 -13.61 10.03
N LEU A 271 22.64 -14.02 9.38
CA LEU A 271 21.69 -15.00 9.93
C LEU A 271 21.49 -16.23 9.04
N GLY A 272 21.90 -16.18 7.76
CA GLY A 272 21.72 -17.27 6.78
C GLY A 272 22.77 -18.38 6.89
N THR A 273 23.40 -18.53 8.05
CA THR A 273 24.40 -19.57 8.29
C THR A 273 23.78 -20.74 9.04
N SER A 274 24.09 -21.95 8.61
CA SER A 274 23.81 -23.19 9.34
C SER A 274 25.09 -23.69 10.00
N PHE A 275 24.97 -24.49 11.05
CA PHE A 275 26.12 -25.13 11.66
C PHE A 275 25.80 -26.53 12.15
N VAL A 276 26.81 -27.40 12.10
CA VAL A 276 26.73 -28.74 12.67
C VAL A 276 27.92 -28.97 13.60
N LYS A 277 27.64 -29.56 14.75
CA LYS A 277 28.66 -30.00 15.70
C LYS A 277 28.87 -31.50 15.53
N GLN A 278 30.11 -31.91 15.31
CA GLN A 278 30.49 -33.32 15.18
C GLN A 278 31.52 -33.67 16.23
N SER A 279 31.36 -34.83 16.86
CA SER A 279 32.36 -35.38 17.76
C SER A 279 32.73 -36.80 17.31
N GLY A 280 33.96 -37.20 17.62
CA GLY A 280 34.47 -38.52 17.29
C GLY A 280 35.75 -38.85 18.05
N TYR A 281 35.95 -40.14 18.23
CA TYR A 281 37.18 -40.73 18.72
C TYR A 281 37.87 -41.42 17.54
N TYR A 282 39.18 -41.21 17.38
CA TYR A 282 39.94 -41.68 16.24
C TYR A 282 41.28 -42.25 16.69
N GLU A 283 41.52 -43.50 16.31
CA GLU A 283 42.77 -44.23 16.55
C GLU A 283 43.64 -44.16 15.29
N TYR A 284 44.94 -43.97 15.48
CA TYR A 284 45.93 -43.92 14.40
C TYR A 284 47.14 -44.76 14.76
N ASP A 285 47.35 -45.84 13.99
CA ASP A 285 48.46 -46.76 14.19
C ASP A 285 49.59 -46.46 13.20
N TYR A 286 50.82 -46.38 13.70
CA TYR A 286 52.01 -46.13 12.90
C TYR A 286 53.07 -47.17 13.15
N SER A 287 53.57 -47.80 12.09
CA SER A 287 54.61 -48.82 12.19
C SER A 287 55.86 -48.46 11.38
N VAL A 288 57.03 -48.75 11.95
CA VAL A 288 58.33 -48.66 11.27
C VAL A 288 59.01 -50.03 11.31
N THR A 289 59.38 -50.54 10.13
CA THR A 289 60.19 -51.76 9.98
C THR A 289 61.66 -51.37 9.82
N LEU A 290 62.51 -51.81 10.77
CA LEU A 290 63.91 -51.36 10.84
C LEU A 290 64.90 -52.25 10.07
N PHE A 291 64.56 -53.52 9.81
CA PHE A 291 65.46 -54.51 9.19
C PHE A 291 64.75 -55.35 8.11
N GLN A 292 64.28 -54.70 7.05
CA GLN A 292 63.57 -55.36 5.95
C GLN A 292 64.51 -56.29 5.16
N GLY A 293 64.16 -57.58 5.03
CA GLY A 293 64.94 -58.56 4.24
C GLY A 293 66.10 -59.26 4.96
N THR A 294 66.15 -59.22 6.30
CA THR A 294 67.04 -60.08 7.12
C THR A 294 66.25 -61.17 7.83
N TRP A 295 66.91 -62.14 8.47
CA TRP A 295 66.23 -63.20 9.25
C TRP A 295 65.53 -62.67 10.53
N LEU A 296 65.67 -61.38 10.84
CA LEU A 296 65.18 -60.72 12.05
C LEU A 296 64.43 -59.44 11.66
N GLU A 297 63.24 -59.61 11.08
CA GLU A 297 62.34 -58.47 10.81
C GLU A 297 61.69 -58.03 12.14
N THR A 298 61.95 -56.78 12.54
CA THR A 298 61.32 -56.17 13.72
C THR A 298 60.53 -54.94 13.30
N THR A 299 59.34 -54.82 13.86
CA THR A 299 58.44 -53.68 13.66
C THR A 299 58.18 -53.01 15.00
N SER A 300 58.29 -51.69 15.06
CA SER A 300 57.83 -50.89 16.21
C SER A 300 56.55 -50.20 15.82
N ASN A 301 55.56 -50.20 16.71
CA ASN A 301 54.28 -49.52 16.53
C ASN A 301 54.17 -48.33 17.49
N ALA A 302 53.41 -47.32 17.09
CA ALA A 302 52.97 -46.20 17.91
C ALA A 302 51.49 -45.95 17.66
N ASP A 303 50.74 -45.71 18.73
CA ASP A 303 49.29 -45.58 18.71
C ASP A 303 48.92 -44.19 19.23
N LEU A 304 48.17 -43.44 18.42
CA LEU A 304 47.74 -42.07 18.71
C LEU A 304 46.23 -41.98 18.71
N ASP A 305 45.66 -41.77 19.90
CA ASP A 305 44.21 -41.73 20.10
C ASP A 305 43.76 -40.30 20.37
N VAL A 306 42.89 -39.79 19.51
CA VAL A 306 42.39 -38.42 19.58
C VAL A 306 40.87 -38.40 19.72
N ASN A 307 40.42 -37.71 20.75
CA ASN A 307 39.02 -37.29 20.88
C ASN A 307 38.90 -35.87 20.37
N ALA A 308 38.04 -35.67 19.37
CA ALA A 308 37.92 -34.40 18.69
C ALA A 308 36.46 -33.99 18.54
N THR A 309 36.23 -32.68 18.68
CA THR A 309 34.94 -32.05 18.42
C THR A 309 35.15 -30.93 17.42
N SER A 310 34.30 -30.86 16.41
CA SER A 310 34.31 -29.80 15.41
C SER A 310 32.98 -29.08 15.33
N ILE A 311 33.04 -27.81 14.91
CA ILE A 311 31.91 -27.00 14.49
C ILE A 311 32.18 -26.60 13.05
N THR A 312 31.30 -27.03 12.15
CA THR A 312 31.35 -26.64 10.73
C THR A 312 30.20 -25.69 10.46
N LYS A 313 30.50 -24.52 9.88
CA LYS A 313 29.52 -23.52 9.48
C LYS A 313 29.41 -23.48 7.96
N ALA A 314 28.20 -23.47 7.44
CA ALA A 314 27.93 -23.28 6.01
C ALA A 314 26.99 -22.09 5.79
N GLY A 315 27.09 -21.48 4.61
CA GLY A 315 26.29 -20.32 4.24
C GLY A 315 26.68 -19.80 2.85
N PHE A 316 26.36 -18.53 2.58
CA PHE A 316 26.46 -17.96 1.22
C PHE A 316 27.49 -16.83 1.15
N LYS A 317 28.33 -16.83 0.11
CA LYS A 317 29.18 -15.68 -0.23
C LYS A 317 28.45 -14.74 -1.19
N LEU A 318 27.70 -13.79 -0.64
CA LEU A 318 26.82 -12.91 -1.43
C LEU A 318 27.48 -11.68 -2.04
N VAL A 319 28.62 -11.23 -1.50
CA VAL A 319 29.25 -9.92 -1.81
C VAL A 319 29.37 -9.62 -3.32
N ASN A 320 29.59 -10.64 -4.16
CA ASN A 320 29.71 -10.47 -5.61
C ASN A 320 28.82 -11.40 -6.45
N SER A 321 28.02 -12.25 -5.80
CA SER A 321 27.27 -13.32 -6.47
C SER A 321 25.76 -13.16 -6.33
N PHE A 322 25.29 -12.28 -5.45
CA PHE A 322 23.88 -12.02 -5.28
C PHE A 322 23.35 -11.09 -6.38
N GLU A 323 22.33 -11.56 -7.09
CA GLU A 323 21.60 -10.78 -8.07
C GLU A 323 20.11 -10.75 -7.72
N MET A 324 19.49 -9.58 -7.88
CA MET A 324 18.05 -9.40 -7.74
C MET A 324 17.53 -8.76 -9.03
N LYS A 325 16.58 -9.43 -9.68
CA LYS A 325 15.87 -8.92 -10.85
C LYS A 325 14.41 -8.71 -10.50
N ILE A 326 13.83 -7.66 -11.08
CA ILE A 326 12.40 -7.40 -10.97
C ILE A 326 11.86 -7.40 -12.40
N ASP A 327 10.98 -8.35 -12.68
CA ASP A 327 10.24 -8.43 -13.93
C ASP A 327 8.82 -7.88 -13.70
N HIS A 328 8.58 -6.67 -14.18
CA HIS A 328 7.29 -6.00 -14.04
C HIS A 328 6.23 -6.56 -15.00
N TYR A 329 6.62 -7.29 -16.05
CA TYR A 329 5.72 -7.94 -16.99
C TYR A 329 5.17 -9.24 -16.40
N THR A 330 6.05 -10.12 -15.90
CA THR A 330 5.66 -11.37 -15.24
C THR A 330 5.30 -11.19 -13.77
N LYS A 331 5.51 -9.98 -13.22
CA LYS A 331 5.28 -9.62 -11.81
C LYS A 331 6.09 -10.54 -10.88
N SER A 332 7.38 -10.67 -11.18
CA SER A 332 8.27 -11.57 -10.45
C SER A 332 9.48 -10.83 -9.91
N ILE A 333 9.78 -11.05 -8.64
CA ILE A 333 11.06 -10.67 -8.03
C ILE A 333 11.89 -11.94 -7.98
N ILE A 334 12.99 -11.96 -8.71
CA ILE A 334 13.87 -13.12 -8.85
C ILE A 334 15.16 -12.83 -8.10
N LEU A 335 15.44 -13.63 -7.09
CA LEU A 335 16.62 -13.56 -6.24
C LEU A 335 17.53 -14.72 -6.63
N ASN A 336 18.73 -14.44 -7.13
CA ASN A 336 19.71 -15.46 -7.50
C ASN A 336 20.83 -15.51 -6.47
N PHE A 337 20.89 -16.62 -5.74
CA PHE A 337 21.89 -16.94 -4.73
C PHE A 337 22.87 -17.97 -5.30
N PRO A 338 24.16 -17.90 -4.92
CA PRO A 338 25.10 -18.97 -5.22
C PRO A 338 24.76 -20.24 -4.42
N GLU A 339 25.35 -21.37 -4.78
CA GLU A 339 25.32 -22.56 -3.92
C GLU A 339 26.00 -22.26 -2.57
N PRO A 340 25.47 -22.78 -1.44
CA PRO A 340 26.10 -22.60 -0.15
C PRO A 340 27.42 -23.38 -0.08
N GLU A 341 28.35 -22.86 0.71
CA GLU A 341 29.66 -23.47 0.91
C GLU A 341 30.05 -23.43 2.38
N VAL A 342 31.08 -24.22 2.74
CA VAL A 342 31.66 -24.18 4.08
C VAL A 342 32.39 -22.85 4.26
N LEU A 343 31.91 -22.05 5.22
CA LEU A 343 32.50 -20.76 5.57
C LEU A 343 33.61 -20.92 6.62
N SER A 344 33.42 -21.84 7.56
CA SER A 344 34.44 -22.17 8.55
C SER A 344 34.32 -23.61 9.05
N HIS A 345 35.45 -24.16 9.48
CA HIS A 345 35.53 -25.47 10.14
C HIS A 345 36.55 -25.39 11.27
N GLU A 346 36.05 -25.35 12.49
CA GLU A 346 36.84 -25.24 13.71
C GLU A 346 36.86 -26.58 14.43
N MET A 347 38.03 -26.99 14.94
CA MET A 347 38.22 -28.28 15.61
C MET A 347 38.96 -28.07 16.93
N SER A 348 38.39 -28.58 18.02
CA SER A 348 39.05 -28.79 19.30
C SER A 348 39.36 -30.27 19.49
N TYR A 349 40.43 -30.58 20.21
CA TYR A 349 40.86 -31.96 20.43
C TYR A 349 41.51 -32.15 21.80
N SER A 350 41.47 -33.38 22.29
CA SER A 350 42.22 -33.87 23.44
C SER A 350 42.83 -35.23 23.10
N TRP A 351 44.07 -35.44 23.51
CA TRP A 351 44.72 -36.75 23.42
C TRP A 351 44.19 -37.66 24.51
N GLU A 352 43.74 -38.86 24.14
CA GLU A 352 43.36 -39.89 25.11
C GLU A 352 44.52 -40.85 25.36
N ASN A 353 45.26 -41.19 24.31
CA ASN A 353 46.46 -42.01 24.39
C ASN A 353 47.53 -41.51 23.40
N VAL A 354 48.78 -41.57 23.84
CA VAL A 354 49.97 -41.31 23.03
C VAL A 354 51.00 -42.36 23.45
N ASP A 355 51.05 -43.48 22.74
CA ASP A 355 52.09 -44.50 22.92
C ASP A 355 53.11 -44.37 21.79
N GLU A 356 54.31 -43.91 22.12
CA GLU A 356 55.36 -43.65 21.13
C GLU A 356 56.07 -44.95 20.68
N GLY A 357 55.81 -46.10 21.31
CA GLY A 357 56.62 -47.29 21.04
C GLY A 357 58.12 -47.06 21.33
N TRP A 358 58.95 -48.07 21.08
CA TRP A 358 60.38 -48.00 21.45
C TRP A 358 61.29 -47.46 20.34
N ALA A 359 60.81 -47.40 19.09
CA ALA A 359 61.58 -46.89 17.95
C ALA A 359 60.79 -45.98 17.00
N VAL A 360 59.56 -45.59 17.35
CA VAL A 360 58.79 -44.58 16.60
C VAL A 360 58.88 -43.27 17.36
N ASP A 361 59.28 -42.19 16.70
CA ASP A 361 59.32 -40.86 17.32
C ASP A 361 58.03 -40.12 16.94
N VAL A 362 57.20 -39.77 17.93
CA VAL A 362 55.99 -38.97 17.73
C VAL A 362 56.39 -37.49 17.59
N THR A 363 56.94 -37.19 16.42
CA THR A 363 57.36 -35.85 16.07
C THR A 363 56.17 -34.90 15.92
N LYS A 364 56.43 -33.58 16.00
CA LYS A 364 55.42 -32.55 15.74
C LYS A 364 54.74 -32.71 14.37
N ASP A 365 55.49 -33.15 13.36
CA ASP A 365 54.96 -33.37 12.02
C ASP A 365 53.94 -34.51 12.01
N LYS A 366 54.19 -35.56 12.80
CA LYS A 366 53.27 -36.70 12.96
C LYS A 366 51.96 -36.29 13.64
N ILE A 367 52.07 -35.51 14.72
CA ILE A 367 50.91 -34.92 15.40
C ILE A 367 50.11 -34.04 14.43
N ASN A 368 50.77 -33.17 13.66
CA ASN A 368 50.10 -32.31 12.69
C ASN A 368 49.39 -33.12 11.59
N GLN A 369 49.98 -34.25 11.17
CA GLN A 369 49.35 -35.18 10.23
C GLN A 369 48.07 -35.78 10.82
N VAL A 370 48.12 -36.32 12.03
CA VAL A 370 46.94 -36.89 12.73
C VAL A 370 45.83 -35.85 12.88
N LEU A 371 46.16 -34.63 13.29
CA LEU A 371 45.17 -33.57 13.45
C LEU A 371 44.58 -33.12 12.10
N SER A 372 45.37 -33.08 11.04
CA SER A 372 44.90 -32.80 9.67
C SER A 372 43.97 -33.90 9.14
N GLU A 373 44.31 -35.17 9.38
CA GLU A 373 43.47 -36.32 9.04
C GLU A 373 42.16 -36.32 9.83
N THR A 374 42.22 -36.07 11.13
CA THR A 374 41.04 -35.99 12.00
C THR A 374 40.12 -34.85 11.59
N ARG A 375 40.69 -33.67 11.27
CA ARG A 375 39.93 -32.53 10.75
C ARG A 375 39.22 -32.87 9.45
N ARG A 376 39.89 -33.56 8.51
CA ARG A 376 39.28 -34.00 7.24
C ARG A 376 38.14 -35.01 7.47
N LYS A 377 38.32 -35.99 8.37
CA LYS A 377 37.27 -36.96 8.73
C LYS A 377 36.04 -36.27 9.32
N LEU A 378 36.25 -35.34 10.25
CA LEU A 378 35.16 -34.56 10.86
C LEU A 378 34.45 -33.65 9.85
N LEU A 379 35.20 -33.01 8.94
CA LEU A 379 34.62 -32.22 7.85
C LEU A 379 33.79 -33.09 6.90
N SER A 380 34.29 -34.27 6.49
CA SER A 380 33.52 -35.22 5.66
C SER A 380 32.20 -35.59 6.35
N LYS A 381 32.28 -35.95 7.63
CA LYS A 381 31.10 -36.30 8.44
C LYS A 381 30.10 -35.14 8.54
N ALA A 382 30.57 -33.89 8.58
CA ALA A 382 29.71 -32.72 8.55
C ALA A 382 29.05 -32.50 7.17
N LEU A 383 29.78 -32.75 6.07
CA LEU A 383 29.27 -32.63 4.71
C LEU A 383 28.31 -33.75 4.32
N GLU A 384 28.39 -34.90 4.99
CA GLU A 384 27.45 -36.02 4.85
C GLU A 384 26.11 -35.76 5.57
N THR A 385 26.01 -34.70 6.39
CA THR A 385 24.73 -34.24 6.95
C THR A 385 24.02 -33.24 6.03
N ASN A 386 22.80 -32.85 6.39
CA ASN A 386 22.02 -31.82 5.69
C ASN A 386 22.56 -30.39 5.89
N LEU A 387 23.84 -30.20 6.22
CA LEU A 387 24.40 -28.89 6.59
C LEU A 387 24.17 -27.83 5.49
N LEU A 388 24.41 -28.19 4.24
CA LEU A 388 24.23 -27.29 3.10
C LEU A 388 22.74 -27.04 2.81
N ASP A 389 21.90 -28.08 2.92
CA ASP A 389 20.45 -27.94 2.73
C ASP A 389 19.80 -27.09 3.83
N ASP A 390 20.25 -27.22 5.08
CA ASP A 390 19.83 -26.39 6.21
C ASP A 390 20.19 -24.92 5.96
N ALA A 391 21.34 -24.64 5.34
CA ALA A 391 21.69 -23.28 4.92
C ALA A 391 20.72 -22.75 3.85
N LYS A 392 20.34 -23.58 2.86
CA LYS A 392 19.33 -23.21 1.86
C LYS A 392 17.98 -22.89 2.51
N ASN A 393 17.54 -23.70 3.46
CA ASN A 393 16.28 -23.51 4.17
C ASN A 393 16.31 -22.24 5.04
N HIS A 394 17.41 -21.97 5.76
CA HIS A 394 17.56 -20.72 6.51
C HIS A 394 17.52 -19.49 5.59
N ALA A 395 18.15 -19.55 4.41
CA ALA A 395 18.09 -18.45 3.45
C ALA A 395 16.66 -18.22 2.93
N GLU A 396 15.94 -19.30 2.60
CA GLU A 396 14.52 -19.23 2.23
C GLU A 396 13.68 -18.57 3.33
N ASP A 397 13.84 -18.98 4.59
CA ASP A 397 13.10 -18.43 5.72
C ASP A 397 13.39 -16.94 5.91
N LEU A 398 14.65 -16.53 5.76
CA LEU A 398 15.03 -15.12 5.87
C LEU A 398 14.46 -14.28 4.74
N VAL A 399 14.50 -14.77 3.50
CA VAL A 399 13.85 -14.10 2.36
C VAL A 399 12.34 -13.98 2.61
N ARG A 400 11.70 -15.04 3.13
CA ARG A 400 10.28 -15.03 3.48
C ARG A 400 9.98 -13.97 4.54
N VAL A 401 10.80 -13.85 5.59
CA VAL A 401 10.65 -12.83 6.65
C VAL A 401 10.78 -11.42 6.08
N VAL A 402 11.67 -11.19 5.11
CA VAL A 402 11.85 -9.87 4.46
C VAL A 402 10.66 -9.53 3.58
N PHE A 403 10.19 -10.44 2.73
CA PHE A 403 9.15 -10.11 1.74
C PHE A 403 7.72 -10.25 2.25
N THR A 404 7.47 -11.05 3.29
CA THR A 404 6.10 -11.23 3.82
C THR A 404 5.46 -9.92 4.27
N PRO A 405 6.13 -9.04 5.05
CA PRO A 405 5.57 -7.75 5.41
C PRO A 405 5.25 -6.90 4.20
N LEU A 406 6.14 -6.85 3.20
CA LEU A 406 5.90 -6.09 1.96
C LEU A 406 4.63 -6.55 1.24
N ALA A 407 4.41 -7.85 1.19
CA ALA A 407 3.26 -8.41 0.50
C ALA A 407 1.95 -8.29 1.29
N GLN A 408 2.03 -8.06 2.60
CA GLN A 408 0.87 -7.85 3.48
C GLN A 408 0.50 -6.37 3.63
N SER A 409 1.48 -5.49 3.82
CA SER A 409 1.27 -4.05 4.00
C SER A 409 0.81 -3.39 2.71
N TYR A 410 1.25 -3.95 1.59
CA TYR A 410 0.95 -3.43 0.29
C TYR A 410 0.28 -4.57 -0.47
N ARG A 411 -1.01 -4.43 -0.80
CA ARG A 411 -1.71 -5.38 -1.67
C ARG A 411 -0.94 -5.40 -2.99
N TYR A 412 0.06 -6.28 -3.16
CA TYR A 412 0.89 -6.30 -4.35
C TYR A 412 1.21 -7.72 -4.79
N PRO A 413 1.00 -8.02 -6.08
CA PRO A 413 1.04 -9.39 -6.58
C PRO A 413 2.41 -9.77 -7.15
N TYR A 414 3.52 -9.35 -6.53
CA TYR A 414 4.83 -9.80 -7.01
C TYR A 414 5.16 -11.17 -6.43
N THR A 415 5.21 -12.16 -7.31
CA THR A 415 5.71 -13.49 -6.95
C THR A 415 7.19 -13.38 -6.63
N VAL A 416 7.60 -13.87 -5.47
CA VAL A 416 9.02 -13.86 -5.06
C VAL A 416 9.59 -15.24 -5.31
N ILE A 417 10.57 -15.31 -6.18
CA ILE A 417 11.27 -16.52 -6.59
C ILE A 417 12.71 -16.43 -6.09
N LEU A 418 13.16 -17.47 -5.40
CA LEU A 418 14.53 -17.63 -4.92
C LEU A 418 15.18 -18.79 -5.67
N ASN A 419 16.21 -18.48 -6.44
CA ASN A 419 17.06 -19.46 -7.11
C ASN A 419 18.34 -19.64 -6.30
N ILE A 420 18.65 -20.87 -5.90
CA ILE A 420 19.89 -21.23 -5.23
C ILE A 420 20.63 -22.23 -6.12
N GLY A 421 21.63 -21.76 -6.87
CA GLY A 421 22.21 -22.57 -7.95
C GLY A 421 21.15 -22.94 -8.99
N ASP A 422 20.88 -24.24 -9.13
CA ASP A 422 19.86 -24.77 -10.04
C ASP A 422 18.50 -25.06 -9.35
N ASP A 423 18.38 -24.80 -8.04
CA ASP A 423 17.17 -25.04 -7.24
C ASP A 423 16.28 -23.78 -7.21
N GLU A 424 15.10 -23.84 -7.84
CA GLU A 424 14.09 -22.78 -7.86
C GLU A 424 13.06 -22.97 -6.75
N ARG A 425 12.85 -21.93 -5.94
CA ARG A 425 11.90 -21.93 -4.82
C ARG A 425 10.94 -20.75 -4.91
N ILE A 426 9.65 -21.02 -4.79
CA ILE A 426 8.62 -19.99 -4.75
C ILE A 426 8.37 -19.59 -3.30
N ILE A 427 8.78 -18.38 -2.94
CA ILE A 427 8.68 -17.86 -1.57
C ILE A 427 7.29 -17.29 -1.34
N LEU A 428 6.83 -16.43 -2.24
CA LEU A 428 5.49 -15.85 -2.24
C LEU A 428 4.86 -16.09 -3.60
N ASP A 429 3.68 -16.68 -3.63
CA ASP A 429 2.97 -16.98 -4.87
C ASP A 429 1.75 -16.06 -5.03
N TYR A 430 1.81 -15.22 -6.06
CA TYR A 430 0.73 -14.33 -6.43
C TYR A 430 0.36 -14.45 -7.90
N ARG A 431 0.75 -15.56 -8.55
CA ARG A 431 0.49 -15.78 -9.98
C ARG A 431 -1.01 -15.82 -10.30
N ASP A 432 -1.83 -16.22 -9.34
CA ASP A 432 -3.28 -16.34 -9.48
C ASP A 432 -4.06 -15.06 -9.09
N LEU A 433 -3.39 -13.99 -8.62
CA LEU A 433 -4.08 -12.76 -8.22
C LEU A 433 -4.29 -11.79 -9.39
N ASP A 434 -5.55 -11.41 -9.61
CA ASP A 434 -5.93 -10.39 -10.59
C ASP A 434 -5.56 -8.97 -10.13
N TYR A 435 -4.96 -8.20 -11.03
CA TYR A 435 -4.45 -6.86 -10.79
C TYR A 435 -5.55 -5.85 -10.46
N GLU A 436 -6.72 -5.98 -11.09
CA GLU A 436 -7.85 -5.08 -10.85
C GLU A 436 -8.40 -5.20 -9.43
N SER A 437 -8.35 -6.40 -8.85
CA SER A 437 -8.82 -6.66 -7.48
C SER A 437 -7.93 -6.05 -6.39
N ILE A 438 -6.71 -5.66 -6.76
CA ILE A 438 -5.64 -5.25 -5.84
C ILE A 438 -5.50 -3.73 -5.74
N LEU A 439 -5.72 -3.01 -6.85
CA LEU A 439 -5.58 -1.55 -6.92
C LEU A 439 -6.85 -0.77 -6.55
N LEU A 440 -7.96 -1.48 -6.34
CA LEU A 440 -9.21 -1.01 -5.71
C LEU A 440 -9.12 -1.17 -4.19
#